data_AF-A0A9P9AJ36-F1
#
_entry.id   AF-A0A9P9AJ36-F1
#
_cell.length_a   1.000
_cell.length_b   1.000
_cell.length_c   1.000
_cell.angle_alpha   90.00
_cell.angle_beta   90.00
_cell.angle_gamma   90.00
#
_symmetry.space_group_name_H-M   'P 1'
#
loop_
_entity.id
_entity.type
_entity.pdbx_description
1 polymer ?
#
loop_
_entity_poly.entity_id
_entity_poly.type
_entity_poly.pdbx_seq_one_letter_code
_entity_poly.pdbx_strand_id
1 'polypeptide(L)'
;MIVEIPPFRLEPFQYTDLPPSSISLLSFIQRPDQSEPYSICDVPMIGCLLETVDISTNPHFDSLSYTWGNPHKTQPGSGDDYATDHKWPIVVNGRLVYVAKNLYEGLPQLRQIRATGKNDVDRRHQPFDKTELIRAAEGGRLKDIMACIQRGADLQSQDRFGETALHYAAASGRVEIVHAVKVWRIGGLIWIDAVCVNQRNAAERNAQVAMMADIYGKAQSVTAWLGVADGTTDVAREAMTTVVRNPGKGVNASLQLYYNRRNDPTTDEDAKPNGILLSIRQTRAIISLLQRPWFYRTWIGQEVALVKELILYCGTYKFMWREVLELLQRRMGNHGRKVNESVSEKPTNKYGILSSGWRQSWVAAILGASSLIDIRLRTRKDVKGREGVFVVPGGMPIKAWLSKLTLPVLLVLSWDFAAADPRDKIYALLSIAQDGQAVKADYNNSLGEVFTQVGRMLVQAKGDNKVQHVYRHFVEDFEPLEMVSFVQVPPTSHKRPAGLPSWVPTFHWPLNVGRIFGRP
;
A
#
# COMPACT_ATOMS: atom_id res chain seq x y z
N MET A 1 29.69 -1.02 8.92
CA MET A 1 29.47 -1.46 10.31
C MET A 1 29.29 -2.95 10.28
N ILE A 2 30.16 -3.70 10.96
CA ILE A 2 29.89 -5.11 11.30
C ILE A 2 28.67 -5.07 12.21
N VAL A 3 27.63 -5.80 11.87
CA VAL A 3 26.41 -5.80 12.66
C VAL A 3 26.46 -7.01 13.56
N GLU A 4 26.80 -6.80 14.83
CA GLU A 4 26.68 -7.84 15.84
C GLU A 4 25.19 -8.18 16.00
N ILE A 5 24.82 -9.44 15.75
CA ILE A 5 23.48 -9.90 16.07
C ILE A 5 23.44 -10.30 17.53
N PRO A 6 22.55 -9.71 18.35
CA PRO A 6 22.37 -10.15 19.71
C PRO A 6 21.96 -11.64 19.77
N PRO A 7 22.43 -12.41 20.77
CA PRO A 7 21.97 -13.77 20.98
C PRO A 7 20.46 -13.78 21.19
N PHE A 8 19.79 -14.82 20.69
CA PHE A 8 18.35 -14.96 20.87
C PHE A 8 18.00 -15.19 22.34
N ARG A 9 16.97 -14.49 22.82
CA ARG A 9 16.39 -14.61 24.15
C ARG A 9 14.87 -14.64 24.02
N LEU A 10 14.24 -15.53 24.79
CA LEU A 10 12.79 -15.62 24.95
C LEU A 10 12.25 -14.49 25.84
N GLU A 11 12.64 -13.25 25.54
CA GLU A 11 12.23 -12.03 26.25
C GLU A 11 11.49 -11.10 25.28
N PRO A 12 10.49 -10.33 25.75
CA PRO A 12 9.86 -9.30 24.93
C PRO A 12 10.88 -8.24 24.47
N PHE A 13 10.78 -7.84 23.21
CA PHE A 13 11.54 -6.70 22.69
C PHE A 13 11.15 -5.41 23.42
N GLN A 14 12.16 -4.58 23.70
CA GLN A 14 11.98 -3.28 24.35
C GLN A 14 12.40 -2.19 23.38
N TYR A 15 11.46 -1.31 23.06
CA TYR A 15 11.74 -0.11 22.28
C TYR A 15 12.58 0.86 23.10
N THR A 16 13.55 1.47 22.44
CA THR A 16 14.31 2.61 22.95
C THR A 16 13.65 3.90 22.49
N ASP A 17 13.63 4.92 23.34
CA ASP A 17 13.12 6.24 22.96
C ASP A 17 13.86 6.79 21.74
N LEU A 18 13.09 7.30 20.78
CA LEU A 18 13.62 7.86 19.55
C LEU A 18 13.90 9.37 19.74
N PRO A 19 15.09 9.85 19.32
CA PRO A 19 15.32 11.29 19.23
C PRO A 19 14.31 11.95 18.28
N PRO A 20 14.11 13.28 18.39
CA PRO A 20 13.34 14.04 17.41
C PRO A 20 13.85 13.77 15.98
N SER A 21 12.94 13.66 15.00
CA SER A 21 13.27 13.37 13.60
C SER A 21 13.89 11.99 13.33
N SER A 22 13.94 11.10 14.32
CA SER A 22 14.45 9.74 14.12
C SER A 22 13.34 8.73 13.85
N ILE A 23 13.64 7.73 13.03
CA ILE A 23 12.78 6.59 12.71
C ILE A 23 13.55 5.29 12.97
N SER A 24 12.84 4.22 13.30
CA SER A 24 13.43 2.88 13.30
C SER A 24 13.30 2.24 11.92
N LEU A 25 14.34 1.53 11.47
CA LEU A 25 14.37 0.79 10.21
C LEU A 25 14.72 -0.67 10.48
N LEU A 26 13.99 -1.55 9.81
CA LEU A 26 14.14 -3.00 9.90
C LEU A 26 15.08 -3.51 8.81
N SER A 27 15.84 -4.56 9.09
CA SER A 27 16.52 -5.37 8.06
C SER A 27 16.38 -6.85 8.37
N PHE A 28 16.23 -7.66 7.34
CA PHE A 28 16.16 -9.12 7.49
C PHE A 28 17.55 -9.70 7.71
N ILE A 29 17.64 -10.75 8.51
CA ILE A 29 18.87 -11.49 8.76
C ILE A 29 18.87 -12.81 7.99
N GLN A 30 20.00 -13.16 7.39
CA GLN A 30 20.32 -14.54 7.02
C GLN A 30 21.53 -15.04 7.81
N ARG A 31 21.43 -16.27 8.32
CA ARG A 31 22.54 -17.00 8.97
C ARG A 31 22.79 -18.28 8.17
N PRO A 32 23.89 -18.37 7.41
CA PRO A 32 24.23 -19.55 6.61
C PRO A 32 24.59 -20.77 7.46
N ASP A 33 25.03 -20.56 8.70
CA ASP A 33 25.58 -21.59 9.59
C ASP A 33 24.54 -22.18 10.57
N GLN A 34 23.31 -21.68 10.57
CA GLN A 34 22.18 -22.30 11.28
C GLN A 34 21.28 -22.99 10.26
N SER A 35 21.28 -24.32 10.27
CA SER A 35 20.44 -25.16 9.40
C SER A 35 18.95 -25.01 9.69
N GLU A 36 18.57 -24.53 10.87
CA GLU A 36 17.18 -24.37 11.28
C GLU A 36 16.88 -22.92 11.72
N PRO A 37 15.78 -22.30 11.22
CA PRO A 37 15.31 -21.02 11.72
C PRO A 37 14.88 -21.17 13.18
N TYR A 38 15.02 -20.12 13.99
CA TYR A 38 14.46 -20.11 15.33
C TYR A 38 12.99 -20.51 15.28
N SER A 39 12.55 -21.52 16.02
CA SER A 39 11.15 -21.93 16.06
C SER A 39 10.62 -21.95 17.49
N ILE A 40 9.33 -21.66 17.65
CA ILE A 40 8.58 -21.87 18.89
C ILE A 40 7.37 -22.70 18.53
N CYS A 41 7.23 -23.90 19.11
CA CYS A 41 6.12 -24.82 18.80
C CYS A 41 5.95 -25.04 17.29
N ASP A 42 7.05 -25.33 16.60
CA ASP A 42 7.13 -25.54 15.14
C ASP A 42 6.74 -24.33 14.27
N VAL A 43 6.52 -23.16 14.88
CA VAL A 43 6.33 -21.90 14.16
C VAL A 43 7.70 -21.28 13.87
N PRO A 44 8.14 -21.21 12.59
CA PRO A 44 9.42 -20.62 12.25
C PRO A 44 9.38 -19.11 12.46
N MET A 45 10.41 -18.55 13.09
CA MET A 45 10.52 -17.14 13.39
C MET A 45 11.49 -16.46 12.44
N ILE A 46 11.09 -15.28 12.01
CA ILE A 46 11.83 -14.47 11.05
C ILE A 46 12.77 -13.58 11.86
N GLY A 47 14.08 -13.76 11.65
CA GLY A 47 15.11 -12.94 12.28
C GLY A 47 15.28 -11.60 11.57
N CYS A 48 15.16 -10.53 12.34
CA CYS A 48 15.30 -9.15 11.90
C CYS A 48 16.16 -8.34 12.87
N LEU A 49 16.72 -7.25 12.35
CA LEU A 49 17.36 -6.20 13.14
C LEU A 49 16.58 -4.91 13.00
N LEU A 50 16.52 -4.15 14.08
CA LEU A 50 15.92 -2.82 14.12
C LEU A 50 17.00 -1.83 14.55
N GLU A 51 17.17 -0.78 13.75
CA GLU A 51 18.13 0.31 14.03
C GLU A 51 17.49 1.67 13.93
N THR A 52 17.97 2.63 14.71
CA THR A 52 17.49 4.01 14.72
C THR A 52 18.29 4.83 13.71
N VAL A 53 17.58 5.58 12.87
CA VAL A 53 18.16 6.43 11.84
C VAL A 53 17.49 7.79 11.84
N ASP A 54 18.28 8.85 11.76
CA ASP A 54 17.78 10.22 11.59
C ASP A 54 17.29 10.44 10.15
N ILE A 55 16.00 10.72 10.00
CA ILE A 55 15.38 10.90 8.68
C ILE A 55 15.86 12.17 7.98
N SER A 56 16.40 13.15 8.72
CA SER A 56 16.94 14.40 8.17
C SER A 56 18.19 14.16 7.31
N THR A 57 18.91 13.07 7.58
CA THR A 57 20.10 12.64 6.83
C THR A 57 19.79 12.05 5.44
N ASN A 58 18.50 11.98 5.09
CA ASN A 58 17.99 11.38 3.84
C ASN A 58 18.48 9.92 3.64
N PRO A 59 18.20 9.03 4.60
CA PRO A 59 18.68 7.65 4.54
C PRO A 59 18.05 6.88 3.37
N HIS A 60 18.74 5.84 2.92
CA HIS A 60 18.30 4.97 1.84
C HIS A 60 17.49 3.80 2.41
N PHE A 61 16.17 3.80 2.23
CA PHE A 61 15.27 2.74 2.70
C PHE A 61 14.03 2.61 1.83
N ASP A 62 13.37 1.45 1.90
CA ASP A 62 12.03 1.23 1.35
C ASP A 62 10.97 1.23 2.45
N SER A 63 9.70 1.29 2.08
CA SER A 63 8.60 1.08 3.02
C SER A 63 7.77 -0.14 2.64
N LEU A 64 7.24 -0.83 3.64
CA LEU A 64 6.15 -1.80 3.45
C LEU A 64 4.81 -1.10 3.66
N SER A 65 3.88 -1.36 2.75
CA SER A 65 2.46 -1.22 2.99
C SER A 65 1.82 -2.59 2.80
N TYR A 66 0.94 -3.02 3.70
CA TYR A 66 0.40 -4.37 3.65
C TYR A 66 -1.09 -4.43 3.97
N THR A 67 -1.74 -5.49 3.50
CA THR A 67 -3.17 -5.72 3.72
C THR A 67 -3.46 -5.94 5.18
N TRP A 68 -4.48 -5.30 5.77
CA TRP A 68 -4.97 -5.60 7.12
C TRP A 68 -6.02 -6.71 7.12
N GLY A 69 -6.05 -7.49 8.20
CA GLY A 69 -7.01 -8.58 8.37
C GLY A 69 -6.84 -9.67 7.31
N ASN A 70 -7.93 -10.40 7.07
CA ASN A 70 -7.92 -11.52 6.14
C ASN A 70 -7.80 -11.01 4.68
N PRO A 71 -6.76 -11.40 3.93
CA PRO A 71 -6.61 -11.01 2.54
C PRO A 71 -7.64 -11.70 1.62
N HIS A 72 -8.30 -12.76 2.08
CA HIS A 72 -9.31 -13.51 1.34
C HIS A 72 -10.72 -13.24 1.91
N LYS A 73 -11.76 -13.61 1.15
CA LYS A 73 -13.13 -13.59 1.68
C LYS A 73 -13.28 -14.72 2.70
N THR A 74 -13.61 -14.38 3.95
CA THR A 74 -13.94 -15.35 4.99
C THR A 74 -15.20 -16.13 4.61
N GLN A 75 -15.17 -17.46 4.71
CA GLN A 75 -16.39 -18.25 4.61
C GLN A 75 -17.23 -18.04 5.87
N PRO A 76 -18.57 -17.95 5.77
CA PRO A 76 -19.42 -17.88 6.96
C PRO A 76 -19.18 -19.12 7.85
N GLY A 77 -18.79 -18.92 9.11
CA GLY A 77 -18.61 -20.00 10.09
C GLY A 77 -17.18 -20.54 10.24
N SER A 78 -16.21 -20.12 9.43
CA SER A 78 -14.79 -20.40 9.68
C SER A 78 -14.21 -19.39 10.68
N GLY A 79 -13.37 -19.83 11.63
CA GLY A 79 -12.59 -18.91 12.46
C GLY A 79 -11.71 -17.98 11.61
N ASP A 80 -11.56 -16.72 12.01
CA ASP A 80 -10.68 -15.78 11.33
C ASP A 80 -9.30 -15.74 11.99
N ASP A 81 -8.37 -16.53 11.47
CA ASP A 81 -6.97 -16.56 11.94
C ASP A 81 -6.26 -15.20 11.80
N TYR A 82 -6.83 -14.25 11.05
CA TYR A 82 -6.32 -12.89 10.90
C TYR A 82 -6.95 -11.90 11.89
N ALA A 83 -7.78 -12.40 12.82
CA ALA A 83 -8.32 -11.59 13.89
C ALA A 83 -7.22 -10.98 14.76
N THR A 84 -7.52 -9.84 15.38
CA THR A 84 -6.52 -8.97 16.03
C THR A 84 -5.86 -9.61 17.25
N ASP A 85 -6.50 -10.59 17.86
CA ASP A 85 -6.05 -11.41 18.99
C ASP A 85 -5.03 -12.49 18.57
N HIS A 86 -5.07 -12.94 17.31
CA HIS A 86 -4.07 -13.86 16.78
C HIS A 86 -2.75 -13.14 16.48
N LYS A 87 -1.74 -13.42 17.30
CA LYS A 87 -0.40 -12.84 17.17
C LYS A 87 0.64 -13.90 16.82
N TRP A 88 1.57 -13.52 15.96
CA TRP A 88 2.60 -14.39 15.42
C TRP A 88 4.00 -13.87 15.78
N PRO A 89 4.91 -14.74 16.23
CA PRO A 89 6.21 -14.31 16.73
C PRO A 89 7.21 -14.06 15.59
N ILE A 90 7.96 -12.97 15.73
CA ILE A 90 9.19 -12.69 14.98
C ILE A 90 10.31 -12.35 15.96
N VAL A 91 11.57 -12.43 15.51
CA VAL A 91 12.73 -12.09 16.33
C VAL A 91 13.30 -10.76 15.85
N VAL A 92 13.32 -9.75 16.71
CA VAL A 92 13.91 -8.43 16.45
C VAL A 92 15.02 -8.17 17.45
N ASN A 93 16.25 -7.93 16.98
CA ASN A 93 17.44 -7.73 17.81
C ASN A 93 17.60 -8.85 18.88
N GLY A 94 17.32 -10.10 18.48
CA GLY A 94 17.41 -11.27 19.36
C GLY A 94 16.26 -11.43 20.36
N ARG A 95 15.23 -10.57 20.35
CA ARG A 95 14.08 -10.63 21.27
C ARG A 95 12.75 -10.81 20.53
N LEU A 96 11.70 -11.22 21.24
CA LEU A 96 10.40 -11.51 20.66
C LEU A 96 9.58 -10.25 20.39
N VAL A 97 9.07 -10.14 19.16
CA VAL A 97 8.00 -9.19 18.77
C VAL A 97 6.84 -9.99 18.21
N TYR A 98 5.62 -9.55 18.54
CA TYR A 98 4.39 -10.19 18.09
C TYR A 98 3.70 -9.32 17.04
N VAL A 99 3.49 -9.88 15.85
CA VAL A 99 2.84 -9.20 14.72
C VAL A 99 1.53 -9.88 14.34
N ALA A 100 0.70 -9.21 13.56
CA ALA A 100 -0.51 -9.83 13.00
C ALA A 100 -0.15 -10.84 11.88
N LYS A 101 -1.01 -11.84 11.66
CA LYS A 101 -0.77 -12.96 10.73
C LYS A 101 -0.41 -12.53 9.32
N ASN A 102 -1.12 -11.54 8.79
CA ASN A 102 -0.85 -10.89 7.51
C ASN A 102 0.60 -10.40 7.36
N LEU A 103 1.15 -9.73 8.38
CA LEU A 103 2.55 -9.29 8.33
C LEU A 103 3.49 -10.48 8.43
N TYR A 104 3.21 -11.43 9.33
CA TYR A 104 4.01 -12.65 9.49
C TYR A 104 4.11 -13.45 8.18
N GLU A 105 3.03 -13.61 7.43
CA GLU A 105 3.03 -14.29 6.13
C GLU A 105 3.72 -13.47 5.02
N GLY A 106 3.63 -12.13 5.10
CA GLY A 106 4.24 -11.22 4.14
C GLY A 106 5.76 -11.12 4.28
N LEU A 107 6.30 -11.19 5.51
CA LEU A 107 7.73 -10.99 5.77
C LEU A 107 8.65 -12.00 5.04
N PRO A 108 8.39 -13.33 4.99
CA PRO A 108 9.23 -14.28 4.25
C PRO A 108 9.22 -14.03 2.75
N GLN A 109 8.03 -13.70 2.20
CA GLN A 109 7.88 -13.39 0.78
C GLN A 109 8.58 -12.09 0.43
N LEU A 110 8.47 -11.07 1.29
CA LEU A 110 9.18 -9.81 1.15
C LEU A 110 10.70 -10.02 1.20
N ARG A 111 11.18 -10.85 2.13
CA ARG A 111 12.58 -11.26 2.21
C ARG A 111 13.03 -11.92 0.91
N GLN A 112 12.23 -12.83 0.34
CA GLN A 112 12.50 -13.47 -0.94
C GLN A 112 12.50 -12.47 -2.10
N ILE A 113 11.50 -11.60 -2.20
CA ILE A 113 11.39 -10.56 -3.24
C ILE A 113 12.62 -9.66 -3.22
N ARG A 114 13.07 -9.25 -2.02
CA ARG A 114 14.23 -8.38 -1.85
C ARG A 114 15.56 -9.11 -2.05
N ALA A 115 15.62 -10.41 -1.82
CA ALA A 115 16.78 -11.25 -2.15
C ALA A 115 16.91 -11.51 -3.67
N THR A 116 15.78 -11.67 -4.36
CA THR A 116 15.70 -12.02 -5.80
C THR A 116 15.59 -10.81 -6.72
N GLY A 117 15.42 -9.61 -6.16
CA GLY A 117 15.35 -8.35 -6.90
C GLY A 117 16.65 -8.06 -7.62
N LYS A 118 16.76 -8.58 -8.86
CA LYS A 118 17.85 -8.40 -9.82
C LYS A 118 18.62 -7.09 -9.63
N ASN A 119 19.77 -7.19 -8.99
CA ASN A 119 20.82 -6.19 -9.12
C ASN A 119 21.91 -6.79 -10.01
N ASP A 120 22.42 -5.98 -10.94
CA ASP A 120 23.63 -6.22 -11.74
C ASP A 120 24.90 -6.45 -10.89
N VAL A 121 24.75 -6.61 -9.57
CA VAL A 121 25.83 -6.75 -8.59
C VAL A 121 26.47 -8.15 -8.62
N ASP A 122 25.70 -9.17 -9.01
CA ASP A 122 26.21 -10.53 -9.25
C ASP A 122 26.70 -10.72 -10.68
N ARG A 123 26.91 -9.62 -11.41
CA ARG A 123 27.50 -9.64 -12.74
C ARG A 123 28.86 -10.31 -12.67
N ARG A 124 29.06 -11.25 -13.58
CA ARG A 124 30.26 -12.08 -13.66
C ARG A 124 31.34 -11.38 -14.47
N HIS A 125 32.54 -11.28 -13.90
CA HIS A 125 33.71 -10.72 -14.56
C HIS A 125 34.67 -11.82 -15.03
N GLN A 126 34.99 -11.80 -16.32
CA GLN A 126 36.02 -12.65 -16.92
C GLN A 126 37.43 -12.16 -16.50
N PRO A 127 38.45 -13.04 -16.47
CA PRO A 127 38.46 -14.43 -16.94
C PRO A 127 38.17 -15.48 -15.86
N PHE A 128 37.76 -15.12 -14.64
CA PHE A 128 37.59 -16.10 -13.54
C PHE A 128 36.15 -16.27 -13.07
N ASP A 129 35.20 -15.64 -13.77
CA ASP A 129 33.77 -15.68 -13.42
C ASP A 129 33.44 -15.17 -12.00
N LYS A 130 34.26 -14.23 -11.51
CA LYS A 130 34.10 -13.63 -10.18
C LYS A 130 33.00 -12.58 -10.20
N THR A 131 32.14 -12.55 -9.17
CA THR A 131 31.20 -11.45 -8.93
C THR A 131 31.93 -10.20 -8.41
N GLU A 132 31.28 -9.04 -8.43
CA GLU A 132 31.83 -7.81 -7.82
C GLU A 132 32.20 -8.04 -6.34
N LEU A 133 31.37 -8.79 -5.63
CA LEU A 133 31.59 -9.19 -4.24
C LEU A 133 32.85 -10.03 -4.07
N ILE A 134 33.06 -11.07 -4.89
CA ILE A 134 34.25 -11.94 -4.81
C ILE A 134 35.52 -11.11 -5.04
N ARG A 135 35.50 -10.19 -6.03
CA ARG A 135 36.63 -9.27 -6.29
C ARG A 135 36.87 -8.28 -5.15
N ALA A 136 35.81 -7.86 -4.44
CA ALA A 136 35.91 -6.97 -3.30
C ALA A 136 36.48 -7.71 -2.08
N ALA A 137 36.07 -8.96 -1.85
CA ALA A 137 36.60 -9.85 -0.83
C ALA A 137 38.08 -10.17 -1.06
N GLU A 138 38.47 -10.54 -2.28
CA GLU A 138 39.86 -10.78 -2.68
C GLU A 138 40.76 -9.56 -2.43
N GLY A 139 40.27 -8.35 -2.74
CA GLY A 139 40.99 -7.11 -2.49
C GLY A 139 40.93 -6.58 -1.05
N GLY A 140 40.21 -7.26 -0.15
CA GLY A 140 39.98 -6.80 1.22
C GLY A 140 39.26 -5.45 1.31
N ARG A 141 38.47 -5.07 0.29
CA ARG A 141 37.84 -3.74 0.16
C ARG A 141 36.52 -3.71 0.92
N LEU A 142 36.56 -3.55 2.24
CA LEU A 142 35.37 -3.59 3.11
C LEU A 142 34.24 -2.66 2.64
N LYS A 143 34.55 -1.44 2.17
CA LYS A 143 33.52 -0.50 1.67
C LYS A 143 32.77 -1.07 0.47
N ASP A 144 33.48 -1.66 -0.49
CA ASP A 144 32.90 -2.25 -1.70
C ASP A 144 32.11 -3.52 -1.37
N ILE A 145 32.59 -4.32 -0.42
CA ILE A 145 31.87 -5.50 0.10
C ILE A 145 30.54 -5.06 0.72
N MET A 146 30.57 -4.06 1.59
CA MET A 146 29.35 -3.51 2.19
C MET A 146 28.40 -2.94 1.14
N ALA A 147 28.92 -2.27 0.11
CA ALA A 147 28.11 -1.78 -1.01
C ALA A 147 27.48 -2.91 -1.82
N CYS A 148 28.23 -4.00 -2.10
CA CYS A 148 27.71 -5.18 -2.78
C CYS A 148 26.62 -5.89 -1.96
N ILE A 149 26.85 -6.06 -0.65
CA ILE A 149 25.89 -6.65 0.29
C ILE A 149 24.63 -5.78 0.39
N GLN A 150 24.76 -4.45 0.48
CA GLN A 150 23.61 -3.53 0.50
C GLN A 150 22.77 -3.63 -0.78
N ARG A 151 23.42 -3.94 -1.91
CA ARG A 151 22.78 -4.21 -3.19
C ARG A 151 22.33 -5.68 -3.33
N GLY A 152 22.37 -6.48 -2.27
CA GLY A 152 21.84 -7.84 -2.26
C GLY A 152 22.65 -8.85 -3.07
N ALA A 153 23.97 -8.69 -3.16
CA ALA A 153 24.84 -9.67 -3.80
C ALA A 153 24.66 -11.07 -3.20
N ASP A 154 24.66 -12.09 -4.05
CA ASP A 154 24.63 -13.48 -3.64
C ASP A 154 26.00 -13.88 -3.06
N LEU A 155 26.03 -14.10 -1.74
CA LEU A 155 27.27 -14.47 -1.04
C LEU A 155 27.66 -15.93 -1.29
N GLN A 156 26.75 -16.75 -1.80
CA GLN A 156 27.01 -18.15 -2.15
C GLN A 156 27.44 -18.34 -3.59
N SER A 157 27.49 -17.26 -4.37
CA SER A 157 28.01 -17.31 -5.72
C SER A 157 29.46 -17.78 -5.71
N GLN A 158 29.69 -18.87 -6.44
CA GLN A 158 31.01 -19.47 -6.65
C GLN A 158 31.65 -18.95 -7.92
N ASP A 159 32.96 -18.74 -7.92
CA ASP A 159 33.73 -18.49 -9.13
C ASP A 159 34.04 -19.79 -9.89
N ARG A 160 34.87 -19.72 -10.94
CA ARG A 160 35.21 -20.89 -11.76
C ARG A 160 35.97 -22.01 -11.00
N PHE A 161 36.49 -21.72 -9.82
CA PHE A 161 37.19 -22.66 -8.96
C PHE A 161 36.31 -23.23 -7.85
N GLY A 162 35.03 -22.82 -7.77
CA GLY A 162 34.13 -23.19 -6.68
C GLY A 162 34.26 -22.29 -5.45
N GLU A 163 35.09 -21.24 -5.51
CA GLU A 163 35.41 -20.38 -4.38
C GLU A 163 34.36 -19.28 -4.23
N THR A 164 33.86 -19.09 -3.02
CA THR A 164 32.91 -18.01 -2.67
C THR A 164 33.62 -16.80 -2.11
N ALA A 165 32.91 -15.68 -1.99
CA ALA A 165 33.44 -14.48 -1.34
C ALA A 165 33.96 -14.75 0.10
N LEU A 166 33.38 -15.72 0.81
CA LEU A 166 33.83 -16.12 2.15
C LEU A 166 35.23 -16.76 2.12
N HIS A 167 35.53 -17.60 1.12
CA HIS A 167 36.83 -18.23 0.99
C HIS A 167 37.93 -17.19 0.78
N TYR A 168 37.71 -16.24 -0.14
CA TYR A 168 38.62 -15.12 -0.36
C TYR A 168 38.73 -14.20 0.86
N ALA A 169 37.63 -13.93 1.55
CA ALA A 169 37.64 -13.13 2.78
C ALA A 169 38.48 -13.80 3.88
N ALA A 170 38.32 -15.12 4.08
CA ALA A 170 39.08 -15.90 5.03
C ALA A 170 40.58 -15.92 4.67
N ALA A 171 40.90 -16.14 3.39
CA ALA A 171 42.28 -16.11 2.89
C ALA A 171 42.95 -14.73 3.04
N SER A 172 42.17 -13.64 2.96
CA SER A 172 42.67 -12.27 3.15
C SER A 172 42.98 -11.91 4.61
N GLY A 173 42.62 -12.78 5.58
CA GLY A 173 42.92 -12.61 7.01
C GLY A 173 42.14 -11.50 7.72
N ARG A 174 41.10 -10.93 7.10
CA ARG A 174 40.33 -9.82 7.67
C ARG A 174 39.06 -10.32 8.34
N VAL A 175 39.13 -10.46 9.66
CA VAL A 175 38.03 -10.96 10.51
C VAL A 175 36.75 -10.14 10.34
N GLU A 176 36.87 -8.82 10.10
CA GLU A 176 35.74 -7.94 9.84
C GLU A 176 34.95 -8.34 8.59
N ILE A 177 35.65 -8.79 7.54
CA ILE A 177 35.04 -9.22 6.28
C ILE A 177 34.39 -10.59 6.46
N VAL A 178 35.06 -11.50 7.15
CA VAL A 178 34.52 -12.83 7.47
C VAL A 178 33.21 -12.69 8.26
N HIS A 179 33.16 -11.81 9.26
CA HIS A 179 31.92 -11.53 9.99
C HIS A 179 30.83 -10.91 9.12
N ALA A 180 31.18 -9.95 8.25
CA ALA A 180 30.22 -9.31 7.34
C ALA A 180 29.63 -10.29 6.30
N VAL A 181 30.40 -11.29 5.86
CA VAL A 181 29.96 -12.31 4.90
C VAL A 181 29.29 -13.51 5.58
N LYS A 182 29.58 -13.76 6.87
CA LYS A 182 28.94 -14.82 7.65
C LYS A 182 27.51 -14.46 8.09
N VAL A 183 27.23 -13.18 8.29
CA VAL A 183 25.94 -12.69 8.75
C VAL A 183 25.63 -11.38 8.03
N TRP A 184 24.55 -11.34 7.25
CA TRP A 184 24.23 -10.13 6.51
C TRP A 184 22.75 -9.77 6.48
N ARG A 185 22.54 -8.49 6.21
CA ARG A 185 21.23 -7.88 5.98
C ARG A 185 20.75 -8.26 4.58
N ILE A 186 19.58 -8.87 4.47
CA ILE A 186 18.99 -9.16 3.17
C ILE A 186 18.20 -7.95 2.69
N GLY A 187 18.56 -7.44 1.52
CA GLY A 187 17.70 -6.55 0.75
C GLY A 187 17.54 -5.15 1.32
N GLY A 188 18.52 -4.62 2.07
CA GLY A 188 18.51 -3.24 2.56
C GLY A 188 17.56 -2.94 3.73
N LEU A 189 17.38 -1.65 4.03
CA LEU A 189 16.54 -1.18 5.12
C LEU A 189 15.09 -0.99 4.68
N ILE A 190 14.16 -1.38 5.55
CA ILE A 190 12.73 -1.24 5.34
C ILE A 190 12.02 -0.65 6.56
N TRP A 191 11.16 0.33 6.32
CA TRP A 191 10.24 0.84 7.33
C TRP A 191 8.92 0.06 7.29
N ILE A 192 8.47 -0.42 8.45
CA ILE A 192 7.20 -1.14 8.63
C ILE A 192 6.52 -0.58 9.88
N ASP A 193 5.45 0.18 9.72
CA ASP A 193 4.71 0.85 10.82
C ASP A 193 4.46 -0.04 12.06
N ALA A 194 4.05 -1.29 11.85
CA ALA A 194 3.73 -2.23 12.92
C ALA A 194 4.94 -2.68 13.76
N VAL A 195 6.17 -2.52 13.26
CA VAL A 195 7.40 -2.94 13.95
C VAL A 195 8.30 -1.75 14.27
N CYS A 196 8.38 -0.78 13.37
CA CYS A 196 9.24 0.41 13.45
C CYS A 196 8.67 1.53 14.32
N VAL A 197 7.39 1.46 14.69
CA VAL A 197 6.75 2.43 15.60
C VAL A 197 6.37 1.72 16.88
N ASN A 198 6.74 2.29 18.03
CA ASN A 198 6.26 1.79 19.30
C ASN A 198 4.77 2.12 19.49
N GLN A 199 3.91 1.19 19.09
CA GLN A 199 2.46 1.34 19.16
C GLN A 199 1.92 1.53 20.60
N ARG A 200 2.72 1.24 21.63
CA ARG A 200 2.36 1.39 23.05
C ARG A 200 2.71 2.77 23.62
N ASN A 201 3.59 3.53 22.97
CA ASN A 201 3.95 4.87 23.39
C ASN A 201 3.17 5.90 22.54
N ALA A 202 2.14 6.52 23.13
CA ALA A 202 1.30 7.48 22.42
C ALA A 202 2.07 8.73 21.94
N ALA A 203 3.06 9.19 22.71
CA ALA A 203 3.89 10.35 22.33
C ALA A 203 4.77 10.04 21.11
N GLU A 204 5.44 8.88 21.13
CA GLU A 204 6.21 8.40 19.98
C GLU A 204 5.31 8.16 18.76
N ARG A 205 4.17 7.48 18.94
CA ARG A 205 3.21 7.24 17.86
C ARG A 205 2.73 8.55 17.22
N ASN A 206 2.36 9.54 18.03
CA ASN A 206 1.95 10.86 17.53
C ASN A 206 3.09 11.53 16.73
N ALA A 207 4.34 11.46 17.21
CA ALA A 207 5.49 11.99 16.52
C ALA A 207 5.75 11.27 15.18
N GLN A 208 5.69 9.93 15.17
CA GLN A 208 5.85 9.12 13.96
C GLN A 208 4.75 9.40 12.94
N VAL A 209 3.49 9.52 13.37
CA VAL A 209 2.35 9.88 12.50
C VAL A 209 2.54 11.25 11.85
N ALA A 210 3.05 12.23 12.61
CA ALA A 210 3.37 13.54 12.06
C ALA A 210 4.50 13.47 11.01
N MET A 211 5.40 12.47 11.10
CA MET A 211 6.50 12.25 10.15
C MET A 211 6.15 11.31 8.99
N MET A 212 5.01 10.62 8.98
CA MET A 212 4.66 9.62 7.95
C MET A 212 4.76 10.17 6.53
N ALA A 213 4.41 11.44 6.33
CA ALA A 213 4.52 12.10 5.04
C ALA A 213 5.97 12.16 4.54
N ASP A 214 6.90 12.53 5.43
CA ASP A 214 8.33 12.56 5.15
C ASP A 214 8.90 11.14 4.97
N ILE A 215 8.42 10.18 5.76
CA ILE A 215 8.82 8.76 5.67
C ILE A 215 8.51 8.23 4.27
N TYR A 216 7.25 8.31 3.82
CA TYR A 216 6.87 7.82 2.49
C TYR A 216 7.45 8.67 1.34
N GLY A 217 7.62 9.98 1.56
CA GLY A 217 8.22 10.88 0.57
C GLY A 217 9.73 10.65 0.36
N LYS A 218 10.45 10.24 1.42
CA LYS A 218 11.90 9.93 1.38
C LYS A 218 12.20 8.47 1.06
N ALA A 219 11.26 7.56 1.32
CA ALA A 219 11.38 6.16 0.91
C ALA A 219 11.63 6.05 -0.60
N GLN A 220 12.49 5.12 -0.99
CA GLN A 220 12.80 4.89 -2.40
C GLN A 220 11.64 4.27 -3.14
N SER A 221 11.06 3.24 -2.52
CA SER A 221 9.87 2.58 -2.99
C SER A 221 8.97 2.19 -1.83
N VAL A 222 7.69 2.03 -2.14
CA VAL A 222 6.72 1.36 -1.27
C VAL A 222 6.38 0.04 -1.94
N THR A 223 6.64 -1.04 -1.21
CA THR A 223 6.12 -2.36 -1.55
C THR A 223 4.74 -2.50 -0.94
N ALA A 224 3.70 -2.55 -1.77
CA ALA A 224 2.32 -2.82 -1.39
C ALA A 224 2.04 -4.33 -1.45
N TRP A 225 2.01 -5.00 -0.30
CA TRP A 225 1.73 -6.43 -0.21
C TRP A 225 0.22 -6.69 0.01
N LEU A 226 -0.41 -7.25 -1.04
CA LEU A 226 -1.85 -7.44 -1.18
C LEU A 226 -2.38 -8.72 -0.50
N GLY A 227 -1.52 -9.47 0.18
CA GLY A 227 -1.85 -10.77 0.76
C GLY A 227 -1.20 -11.94 0.01
N VAL A 228 -1.39 -13.14 0.57
CA VAL A 228 -0.95 -14.40 -0.04
C VAL A 228 -1.63 -14.61 -1.39
N ALA A 229 -0.89 -15.17 -2.35
CA ALA A 229 -1.44 -15.51 -3.66
C ALA A 229 -2.50 -16.61 -3.55
N ASP A 230 -3.51 -16.57 -4.40
CA ASP A 230 -4.48 -17.66 -4.57
C ASP A 230 -4.54 -18.10 -6.04
N GLY A 231 -5.43 -19.05 -6.34
CA GLY A 231 -5.62 -19.59 -7.68
C GLY A 231 -6.00 -18.56 -8.75
N THR A 232 -6.35 -17.33 -8.36
CA THR A 232 -6.65 -16.24 -9.30
C THR A 232 -5.46 -15.31 -9.56
N THR A 233 -4.43 -15.32 -8.71
CA THR A 233 -3.35 -14.32 -8.75
C THR A 233 -2.54 -14.39 -10.05
N ASP A 234 -2.14 -15.58 -10.50
CA ASP A 234 -1.34 -15.70 -11.72
C ASP A 234 -2.15 -15.33 -12.99
N VAL A 235 -3.43 -15.72 -13.01
CA VAL A 235 -4.37 -15.33 -14.07
C VAL A 235 -4.56 -13.81 -14.12
N ALA A 236 -4.63 -13.15 -12.96
CA ALA A 236 -4.73 -11.69 -12.88
C ALA A 236 -3.49 -11.02 -13.48
N ARG A 237 -2.29 -11.57 -13.22
CA ARG A 237 -1.02 -11.07 -13.76
C ARG A 237 -0.97 -11.20 -15.29
N GLU A 238 -1.38 -12.35 -15.81
CA GLU A 238 -1.48 -12.57 -17.26
C GLU A 238 -2.52 -11.64 -17.90
N ALA A 239 -3.67 -11.45 -17.25
CA ALA A 239 -4.72 -10.57 -17.72
C ALA A 239 -4.25 -9.09 -17.76
N MET A 240 -3.54 -8.61 -16.74
CA MET A 240 -2.92 -7.28 -16.73
C MET A 240 -1.92 -7.11 -17.87
N THR A 241 -1.08 -8.12 -18.11
CA THR A 241 -0.14 -8.13 -19.24
C THR A 241 -0.89 -8.07 -20.58
N THR A 242 -2.00 -8.79 -20.71
CA THR A 242 -2.86 -8.77 -21.91
C THR A 242 -3.43 -7.40 -22.18
N VAL A 243 -3.89 -6.70 -21.13
CA VAL A 243 -4.36 -5.31 -21.24
C VAL A 243 -3.24 -4.43 -21.78
N VAL A 244 -2.07 -4.41 -21.12
CA VAL A 244 -0.95 -3.55 -21.53
C VAL A 244 -0.49 -3.83 -22.97
N ARG A 245 -0.42 -5.10 -23.39
CA ARG A 245 0.02 -5.49 -24.74
C ARG A 245 -0.95 -5.15 -25.87
N ASN A 246 -2.20 -4.83 -25.56
CA ASN A 246 -3.24 -4.52 -26.57
C ASN A 246 -3.72 -3.06 -26.45
N PRO A 247 -2.85 -2.06 -26.61
CA PRO A 247 -3.25 -0.65 -26.55
C PRO A 247 -4.32 -0.36 -27.61
N GLY A 248 -5.42 0.28 -27.20
CA GLY A 248 -6.55 0.62 -28.08
C GLY A 248 -7.79 -0.27 -27.97
N LYS A 249 -7.68 -1.48 -27.38
CA LYS A 249 -8.87 -2.30 -27.04
C LYS A 249 -9.41 -1.90 -25.67
N GLY A 250 -10.67 -1.49 -25.62
CA GLY A 250 -11.38 -1.18 -24.37
C GLY A 250 -11.70 -2.43 -23.56
N VAL A 251 -11.85 -2.28 -22.24
CA VAL A 251 -12.17 -3.38 -21.31
C VAL A 251 -13.67 -3.49 -21.01
N ASN A 252 -14.48 -2.53 -21.47
CA ASN A 252 -15.90 -2.46 -21.14
C ASN A 252 -16.70 -3.66 -21.66
N ALA A 253 -16.40 -4.16 -22.86
CA ALA A 253 -17.07 -5.35 -23.40
C ALA A 253 -16.78 -6.60 -22.55
N SER A 254 -15.54 -6.76 -22.07
CA SER A 254 -15.16 -7.83 -21.13
C SER A 254 -15.86 -7.69 -19.77
N LEU A 255 -15.95 -6.47 -19.23
CA LEU A 255 -16.68 -6.22 -17.98
C LEU A 255 -18.18 -6.51 -18.14
N GLN A 256 -18.78 -6.14 -19.26
CA GLN A 256 -20.19 -6.42 -19.55
C GLN A 256 -20.46 -7.91 -19.69
N LEU A 257 -19.58 -8.63 -20.41
CA LEU A 257 -19.65 -10.08 -20.53
C LEU A 257 -19.58 -10.76 -19.15
N TYR A 258 -18.58 -10.38 -18.34
CA TYR A 258 -18.46 -10.85 -16.96
C TYR A 258 -19.73 -10.57 -16.15
N TYR A 259 -20.25 -9.34 -16.19
CA TYR A 259 -21.46 -8.97 -15.45
C TYR A 259 -22.65 -9.86 -15.81
N ASN A 260 -22.86 -10.11 -17.10
CA ASN A 260 -23.99 -10.89 -17.61
C ASN A 260 -23.87 -12.39 -17.31
N ARG A 261 -22.65 -12.94 -17.21
CA ARG A 261 -22.41 -14.39 -17.22
C ARG A 261 -21.68 -14.95 -15.99
N ARG A 262 -21.18 -14.12 -15.07
CA ARG A 262 -20.33 -14.56 -13.94
C ARG A 262 -20.93 -15.64 -13.00
N ASN A 263 -22.25 -15.76 -12.98
CA ASN A 263 -23.00 -16.68 -12.12
C ASN A 263 -23.66 -17.82 -12.93
N ASP A 264 -23.44 -17.87 -14.24
CA ASP A 264 -24.00 -18.89 -15.13
C ASP A 264 -23.03 -20.09 -15.17
N PRO A 265 -23.40 -21.25 -14.57
CA PRO A 265 -22.52 -22.41 -14.48
C PRO A 265 -22.27 -23.09 -15.83
N THR A 266 -23.05 -22.77 -16.86
CA THR A 266 -22.90 -23.33 -18.22
C THR A 266 -21.93 -22.53 -19.08
N THR A 267 -21.46 -21.38 -18.58
CA THR A 267 -20.58 -20.51 -19.36
C THR A 267 -19.16 -21.05 -19.41
N ASP A 268 -18.62 -21.18 -20.62
CA ASP A 268 -17.18 -21.34 -20.82
C ASP A 268 -16.44 -20.07 -20.37
N GLU A 269 -15.73 -20.16 -19.24
CA GLU A 269 -15.05 -19.02 -18.64
C GLU A 269 -13.80 -18.56 -19.41
N ASP A 270 -13.28 -19.41 -20.30
CA ASP A 270 -12.11 -19.15 -21.12
C ASP A 270 -12.48 -18.60 -22.50
N ALA A 271 -13.74 -18.72 -22.90
CA ALA A 271 -14.25 -18.18 -24.14
C ALA A 271 -13.95 -16.67 -24.27
N LYS A 272 -13.39 -16.29 -25.43
CA LYS A 272 -13.15 -14.90 -25.84
C LYS A 272 -13.84 -14.63 -27.17
N PRO A 273 -15.16 -14.33 -27.15
CA PRO A 273 -15.88 -13.94 -28.35
C PRO A 273 -15.25 -12.72 -29.06
N ASN A 274 -15.58 -12.53 -30.34
CA ASN A 274 -15.05 -11.41 -31.12
C ASN A 274 -15.28 -10.05 -30.41
N GLY A 275 -14.21 -9.27 -30.29
CA GLY A 275 -14.25 -7.96 -29.60
C GLY A 275 -14.05 -8.00 -28.08
N ILE A 276 -13.96 -9.19 -27.47
CA ILE A 276 -13.67 -9.37 -26.05
C ILE A 276 -12.15 -9.45 -25.84
N LEU A 277 -11.62 -8.60 -24.94
CA LEU A 277 -10.19 -8.55 -24.64
C LEU A 277 -9.80 -9.59 -23.56
N LEU A 278 -10.58 -9.61 -22.49
CA LEU A 278 -10.42 -10.49 -21.34
C LEU A 278 -11.60 -11.45 -21.22
N SER A 279 -11.32 -12.73 -20.99
CA SER A 279 -12.36 -13.73 -20.70
C SER A 279 -13.02 -13.48 -19.33
N ILE A 280 -14.05 -14.26 -19.01
CA ILE A 280 -14.72 -14.18 -17.70
C ILE A 280 -13.75 -14.57 -16.59
N ARG A 281 -12.95 -15.63 -16.77
CA ARG A 281 -11.91 -16.04 -15.81
C ARG A 281 -10.90 -14.93 -15.56
N GLN A 282 -10.38 -14.32 -16.64
CA GLN A 282 -9.41 -13.22 -16.54
C GLN A 282 -10.01 -11.97 -15.87
N THR A 283 -11.25 -11.62 -16.21
CA THR A 283 -11.95 -10.48 -15.60
C THR A 283 -12.22 -10.72 -14.12
N ARG A 284 -12.63 -11.93 -13.73
CA ARG A 284 -12.84 -12.33 -12.33
C ARG A 284 -11.54 -12.25 -11.54
N ALA A 285 -10.42 -12.70 -12.12
CA ALA A 285 -9.12 -12.66 -11.47
C ALA A 285 -8.65 -11.22 -11.17
N ILE A 286 -8.81 -10.30 -12.12
CA ILE A 286 -8.55 -8.87 -11.90
C ILE A 286 -9.44 -8.32 -10.79
N ILE A 287 -10.74 -8.61 -10.83
CA ILE A 287 -11.69 -8.15 -9.80
C ILE A 287 -11.30 -8.70 -8.42
N SER A 288 -10.91 -9.98 -8.33
CA SER A 288 -10.43 -10.61 -7.10
C SER A 288 -9.22 -9.87 -6.52
N LEU A 289 -8.26 -9.51 -7.37
CA LEU A 289 -7.09 -8.72 -6.98
C LEU A 289 -7.47 -7.32 -6.48
N LEU A 290 -8.38 -6.61 -7.17
CA LEU A 290 -8.84 -5.28 -6.76
C LEU A 290 -9.77 -5.32 -5.53
N GLN A 291 -10.33 -6.48 -5.19
CA GLN A 291 -11.14 -6.71 -3.98
C GLN A 291 -10.27 -6.95 -2.73
N ARG A 292 -8.94 -7.01 -2.86
CA ARG A 292 -8.05 -7.16 -1.70
C ARG A 292 -8.22 -5.98 -0.74
N PRO A 293 -8.30 -6.20 0.59
CA PRO A 293 -8.58 -5.14 1.56
C PRO A 293 -7.60 -3.95 1.50
N TRP A 294 -6.38 -4.15 0.99
CA TRP A 294 -5.40 -3.09 0.77
C TRP A 294 -5.97 -1.89 -0.01
N PHE A 295 -6.74 -2.13 -1.09
CA PHE A 295 -7.31 -1.08 -1.94
C PHE A 295 -8.34 -0.18 -1.24
N TYR A 296 -8.73 -0.54 -0.02
CA TYR A 296 -9.74 0.14 0.76
C TYR A 296 -9.20 0.52 2.13
N ARG A 297 -7.90 0.71 2.34
CA ARG A 297 -7.37 1.19 3.63
C ARG A 297 -7.21 2.71 3.58
N THR A 298 -7.61 3.40 4.64
CA THR A 298 -7.55 4.87 4.66
C THR A 298 -6.10 5.38 4.57
N TRP A 299 -5.18 4.75 5.32
CA TRP A 299 -3.76 5.12 5.36
C TRP A 299 -3.02 5.01 4.03
N ILE A 300 -3.51 4.20 3.08
CA ILE A 300 -2.82 4.02 1.80
C ILE A 300 -2.89 5.27 0.92
N GLY A 301 -3.80 6.20 1.22
CA GLY A 301 -3.84 7.49 0.55
C GLY A 301 -2.46 8.17 0.55
N GLN A 302 -1.77 8.21 1.70
CA GLN A 302 -0.43 8.80 1.81
C GLN A 302 0.64 7.95 1.14
N GLU A 303 0.58 6.64 1.33
CA GLU A 303 1.51 5.67 0.77
C GLU A 303 1.55 5.73 -0.76
N VAL A 304 0.37 5.85 -1.39
CA VAL A 304 0.20 5.95 -2.83
C VAL A 304 0.46 7.38 -3.33
N ALA A 305 0.14 8.40 -2.54
CA ALA A 305 0.30 9.81 -2.92
C ALA A 305 1.76 10.27 -2.97
N LEU A 306 2.58 9.86 -2.00
CA LEU A 306 3.85 10.53 -1.69
C LEU A 306 5.07 9.79 -2.25
N VAL A 307 4.97 8.49 -2.46
CA VAL A 307 6.12 7.67 -2.87
C VAL A 307 6.48 7.83 -4.35
N LYS A 308 7.79 7.83 -4.63
CA LYS A 308 8.35 7.85 -5.99
C LYS A 308 7.97 6.62 -6.79
N GLU A 309 8.16 5.45 -6.21
CA GLU A 309 7.92 4.16 -6.84
C GLU A 309 7.00 3.29 -5.97
N LEU A 310 5.88 2.85 -6.55
CA LEU A 310 4.91 1.98 -5.89
C LEU A 310 4.87 0.64 -6.63
N ILE A 311 5.16 -0.44 -5.92
CA ILE A 311 5.22 -1.79 -6.48
C ILE A 311 4.24 -2.66 -5.71
N LEU A 312 3.34 -3.33 -6.42
CA LEU A 312 2.34 -4.20 -5.80
C LEU A 312 2.81 -5.65 -5.89
N TYR A 313 2.62 -6.39 -4.81
CA TYR A 313 2.87 -7.81 -4.73
C TYR A 313 1.66 -8.54 -4.18
N CYS A 314 1.27 -9.64 -4.80
CA CYS A 314 0.32 -10.60 -4.23
C CYS A 314 1.02 -11.96 -4.21
N GLY A 315 1.27 -12.50 -3.03
CA GLY A 315 2.31 -13.52 -2.89
C GLY A 315 3.67 -12.95 -3.29
N THR A 316 4.37 -13.69 -4.14
CA THR A 316 5.61 -13.26 -4.82
C THR A 316 5.36 -12.69 -6.22
N TYR A 317 4.11 -12.65 -6.69
CA TYR A 317 3.77 -12.13 -8.01
C TYR A 317 3.78 -10.60 -8.00
N LYS A 318 4.61 -10.02 -8.88
CA LYS A 318 4.76 -8.58 -9.05
C LYS A 318 3.71 -8.01 -10.00
N PHE A 319 3.10 -6.90 -9.61
CA PHE A 319 2.20 -6.08 -10.41
C PHE A 319 2.70 -4.63 -10.40
N MET A 320 2.76 -4.01 -11.58
CA MET A 320 3.16 -2.62 -11.69
C MET A 320 1.95 -1.71 -11.48
N TRP A 321 2.11 -0.64 -10.69
CA TRP A 321 1.02 0.34 -10.51
C TRP A 321 0.50 0.91 -11.85
N ARG A 322 1.40 1.07 -12.84
CA ARG A 322 1.03 1.50 -14.19
C ARG A 322 0.05 0.55 -14.89
N GLU A 323 0.13 -0.74 -14.65
CA GLU A 323 -0.79 -1.73 -15.24
C GLU A 323 -2.21 -1.54 -14.69
N VAL A 324 -2.32 -1.30 -13.38
CA VAL A 324 -3.58 -0.98 -12.71
C VAL A 324 -4.17 0.33 -13.24
N LEU A 325 -3.33 1.35 -13.43
CA LEU A 325 -3.71 2.63 -14.04
C LEU A 325 -4.29 2.44 -15.44
N GLU A 326 -3.58 1.72 -16.31
CA GLU A 326 -3.96 1.47 -17.70
C GLU A 326 -5.31 0.74 -17.79
N LEU A 327 -5.47 -0.31 -16.97
CA LEU A 327 -6.73 -1.05 -16.84
C LEU A 327 -7.90 -0.11 -16.52
N LEU A 328 -7.73 0.74 -15.51
CA LEU A 328 -8.79 1.62 -15.02
C LEU A 328 -9.07 2.80 -15.96
N GLN A 329 -8.06 3.30 -16.68
CA GLN A 329 -8.23 4.34 -17.70
C GLN A 329 -8.99 3.84 -18.94
N ARG A 330 -8.76 2.60 -19.38
CA ARG A 330 -9.46 2.03 -20.55
C ARG A 330 -10.95 1.81 -20.34
N ARG A 331 -11.39 1.74 -19.08
CA ARG A 331 -12.80 1.82 -18.73
C ARG A 331 -13.40 3.19 -19.09
N MET A 332 -12.62 4.26 -18.87
CA MET A 332 -13.04 5.67 -19.01
C MET A 332 -13.05 6.17 -20.46
N GLY A 333 -12.10 5.73 -21.30
CA GLY A 333 -11.92 6.23 -22.67
C GLY A 333 -13.14 6.11 -23.60
N ASN A 334 -14.14 5.30 -23.24
CA ASN A 334 -15.40 5.17 -24.00
C ASN A 334 -16.60 5.92 -23.38
N HIS A 335 -16.51 6.44 -22.16
CA HIS A 335 -17.58 7.28 -21.58
C HIS A 335 -17.49 8.74 -22.08
N GLY A 336 -16.31 9.23 -22.44
CA GLY A 336 -16.12 10.59 -22.97
C GLY A 336 -16.73 10.83 -24.36
N ARG A 337 -17.18 9.78 -25.07
CA ARG A 337 -17.71 9.90 -26.44
C ARG A 337 -19.24 9.92 -26.54
N LYS A 338 -19.96 9.74 -25.43
CA LYS A 338 -21.44 9.75 -25.38
C LYS A 338 -22.04 10.71 -24.34
N VAL A 339 -21.32 11.75 -23.93
CA VAL A 339 -21.89 12.77 -23.03
C VAL A 339 -22.70 13.83 -23.80
N ASN A 340 -22.67 13.84 -25.14
CA ASN A 340 -23.35 14.89 -25.92
C ASN A 340 -24.78 14.62 -26.34
N GLU A 341 -25.35 13.43 -26.11
CA GLU A 341 -26.74 13.18 -26.48
C GLU A 341 -27.42 12.31 -25.42
N SER A 342 -28.40 12.88 -24.71
CA SER A 342 -29.30 12.24 -23.74
C SER A 342 -28.78 11.94 -22.32
N VAL A 343 -28.11 12.90 -21.67
CA VAL A 343 -28.35 13.03 -20.21
C VAL A 343 -29.77 13.56 -20.06
N SER A 344 -30.76 12.66 -20.01
CA SER A 344 -32.05 13.04 -19.45
C SER A 344 -31.75 13.54 -18.05
N GLU A 345 -32.22 14.74 -17.72
CA GLU A 345 -32.25 15.36 -16.39
C GLU A 345 -33.13 14.55 -15.41
N LYS A 346 -32.99 13.22 -15.37
CA LYS A 346 -33.36 12.47 -14.19
C LYS A 346 -32.18 12.66 -13.25
N PRO A 347 -32.34 13.34 -12.11
CA PRO A 347 -31.26 13.44 -11.14
C PRO A 347 -30.87 12.01 -10.81
N THR A 348 -29.71 11.57 -11.33
CA THR A 348 -29.07 10.36 -10.84
C THR A 348 -28.91 10.64 -9.36
N ASN A 349 -29.73 9.95 -8.56
CA ASN A 349 -29.85 10.19 -7.14
C ASN A 349 -28.45 10.48 -6.58
N LYS A 350 -28.22 11.69 -6.05
CA LYS A 350 -26.92 12.21 -5.54
C LYS A 350 -26.20 11.18 -4.65
N TYR A 351 -26.99 10.25 -4.11
CA TYR A 351 -26.65 9.22 -3.15
C TYR A 351 -26.92 7.78 -3.62
N GLY A 352 -27.54 7.56 -4.77
CA GLY A 352 -27.82 6.22 -5.30
C GLY A 352 -26.55 5.38 -5.54
N ILE A 353 -25.46 6.08 -5.91
CA ILE A 353 -24.11 5.51 -6.12
C ILE A 353 -23.44 5.12 -4.79
N LEU A 354 -23.91 5.63 -3.66
CA LEU A 354 -23.36 5.43 -2.31
C LEU A 354 -24.17 4.42 -1.45
N SER A 355 -25.18 3.78 -2.05
CA SER A 355 -26.12 2.88 -1.35
C SER A 355 -25.49 1.55 -0.93
N SER A 356 -25.99 0.98 0.17
CA SER A 356 -25.41 -0.17 0.90
C SER A 356 -25.27 -1.46 0.09
N GLY A 357 -26.13 -1.70 -0.90
CA GLY A 357 -26.11 -2.92 -1.74
C GLY A 357 -24.90 -3.03 -2.68
N TRP A 358 -24.21 -1.93 -3.00
CA TRP A 358 -23.05 -1.93 -3.89
C TRP A 358 -21.73 -2.34 -3.20
N ARG A 359 -21.72 -2.35 -1.86
CA ARG A 359 -20.51 -2.42 -1.00
C ARG A 359 -19.78 -3.77 -1.02
N GLN A 360 -20.40 -4.83 -1.52
CA GLN A 360 -19.77 -6.17 -1.73
C GLN A 360 -19.62 -6.53 -3.22
N SER A 361 -19.88 -5.57 -4.11
CA SER A 361 -19.83 -5.81 -5.55
C SER A 361 -18.45 -5.53 -6.13
N TRP A 362 -18.16 -6.13 -7.28
CA TRP A 362 -17.00 -5.83 -8.13
C TRP A 362 -16.84 -4.33 -8.46
N VAL A 363 -17.92 -3.54 -8.39
CA VAL A 363 -17.89 -2.10 -8.66
C VAL A 363 -17.14 -1.35 -7.56
N ALA A 364 -17.30 -1.75 -6.29
CA ALA A 364 -16.58 -1.15 -5.17
C ALA A 364 -15.06 -1.33 -5.34
N ALA A 365 -14.60 -2.50 -5.80
CA ALA A 365 -13.19 -2.78 -6.08
C ALA A 365 -12.58 -1.87 -7.12
N ILE A 366 -13.32 -1.64 -8.19
CA ILE A 366 -12.91 -0.71 -9.23
C ILE A 366 -12.89 0.71 -8.68
N LEU A 367 -13.89 1.12 -7.90
CA LEU A 367 -13.97 2.47 -7.31
C LEU A 367 -12.85 2.76 -6.32
N GLY A 368 -12.49 1.85 -5.42
CA GLY A 368 -11.41 2.08 -4.46
C GLY A 368 -10.06 2.26 -5.16
N ALA A 369 -9.71 1.35 -6.08
CA ALA A 369 -8.50 1.47 -6.89
C ALA A 369 -8.48 2.75 -7.75
N SER A 370 -9.65 3.14 -8.29
CA SER A 370 -9.87 4.40 -8.98
C SER A 370 -9.60 5.62 -8.11
N SER A 371 -10.12 5.67 -6.88
CA SER A 371 -9.88 6.79 -5.94
C SER A 371 -8.39 6.99 -5.64
N LEU A 372 -7.64 5.90 -5.51
CA LEU A 372 -6.19 5.95 -5.28
C LEU A 372 -5.42 6.50 -6.48
N ILE A 373 -5.84 6.16 -7.70
CA ILE A 373 -5.30 6.78 -8.91
C ILE A 373 -5.58 8.27 -8.90
N ASP A 374 -6.82 8.67 -8.57
CA ASP A 374 -7.22 10.07 -8.51
C ASP A 374 -6.31 10.86 -7.54
N ILE A 375 -6.14 10.34 -6.31
CA ILE A 375 -5.22 10.90 -5.31
C ILE A 375 -3.79 11.03 -5.87
N ARG A 376 -3.22 9.93 -6.40
CA ARG A 376 -1.83 9.93 -6.89
C ARG A 376 -1.58 10.92 -8.02
N LEU A 377 -2.57 11.12 -8.90
CA LEU A 377 -2.45 12.04 -10.03
C LEU A 377 -2.42 13.51 -9.59
N ARG A 378 -3.03 13.85 -8.45
CA ARG A 378 -3.15 15.23 -7.95
C ARG A 378 -2.05 15.64 -6.97
N THR A 379 -1.28 14.72 -6.38
CA THR A 379 -0.31 15.05 -5.31
C THR A 379 1.09 15.42 -5.80
N ARG A 380 1.78 14.56 -6.56
CA ARG A 380 3.20 14.79 -6.94
C ARG A 380 3.43 14.89 -8.45
N LYS A 381 4.20 15.89 -8.87
CA LYS A 381 4.56 16.16 -10.28
C LYS A 381 5.68 15.26 -10.81
N ASP A 382 6.50 14.70 -9.92
CA ASP A 382 7.70 13.90 -10.20
C ASP A 382 7.49 12.37 -10.06
N VAL A 383 6.25 11.90 -10.21
CA VAL A 383 5.89 10.47 -10.03
C VAL A 383 5.95 9.70 -11.34
N LYS A 384 6.67 8.55 -11.33
CA LYS A 384 6.62 7.56 -12.42
C LYS A 384 5.18 7.04 -12.59
N GLY A 385 4.68 7.01 -13.83
CA GLY A 385 3.32 6.57 -14.16
C GLY A 385 2.32 7.69 -14.45
N ARG A 386 2.77 8.95 -14.55
CA ARG A 386 1.95 10.11 -14.98
C ARG A 386 1.95 10.33 -16.50
N GLU A 387 2.73 9.55 -17.24
CA GLU A 387 3.00 9.73 -18.68
C GLU A 387 1.84 9.33 -19.62
N GLY A 388 0.71 8.85 -19.06
CA GLY A 388 -0.49 8.54 -19.83
C GLY A 388 -1.36 9.78 -20.07
N VAL A 389 -1.85 9.95 -21.30
CA VAL A 389 -2.78 11.02 -21.67
C VAL A 389 -4.07 10.87 -20.86
N PHE A 390 -4.30 11.81 -19.93
CA PHE A 390 -5.51 11.84 -19.13
C PHE A 390 -6.62 12.52 -19.93
N VAL A 391 -7.66 11.76 -20.30
CA VAL A 391 -8.89 12.35 -20.86
C VAL A 391 -9.79 12.73 -19.70
N VAL A 392 -9.82 14.02 -19.35
CA VAL A 392 -10.78 14.54 -18.35
C VAL A 392 -12.18 14.44 -18.94
N PRO A 393 -13.14 13.85 -18.22
CA PRO A 393 -14.55 13.84 -18.64
C PRO A 393 -15.08 15.27 -18.81
N GLY A 394 -15.80 15.53 -19.91
CA GLY A 394 -16.51 16.81 -20.10
C GLY A 394 -15.65 17.99 -20.57
N GLY A 395 -14.44 17.77 -21.11
CA GLY A 395 -13.63 18.83 -21.73
C GLY A 395 -13.01 19.84 -20.76
N MET A 396 -13.06 19.57 -19.45
CA MET A 396 -12.47 20.44 -18.43
C MET A 396 -10.94 20.49 -18.59
N PRO A 397 -10.30 21.68 -18.50
CA PRO A 397 -8.86 21.77 -18.62
C PRO A 397 -8.15 20.93 -17.55
N ILE A 398 -7.26 20.03 -17.98
CA ILE A 398 -6.43 19.17 -17.10
C ILE A 398 -5.77 19.97 -15.97
N LYS A 399 -5.36 21.21 -16.25
CA LYS A 399 -4.75 22.12 -15.26
C LYS A 399 -5.70 22.52 -14.13
N ALA A 400 -6.98 22.75 -14.41
CA ALA A 400 -7.97 23.10 -13.39
C ALA A 400 -8.25 21.90 -12.47
N TRP A 401 -8.31 20.70 -13.04
CA TRP A 401 -8.57 19.45 -12.32
C TRP A 401 -7.42 19.01 -11.40
N LEU A 402 -6.18 19.13 -11.87
CA LEU A 402 -4.98 18.75 -11.12
C LEU A 402 -4.63 19.68 -9.94
N SER A 403 -5.39 20.75 -9.72
CA SER A 403 -4.96 21.86 -8.84
C SER A 403 -5.38 21.71 -7.38
N LYS A 404 -6.37 20.88 -7.04
CA LYS A 404 -6.95 20.82 -5.69
C LYS A 404 -7.08 19.41 -5.15
N LEU A 405 -6.45 19.17 -4.00
CA LEU A 405 -6.65 18.01 -3.14
C LEU A 405 -6.85 18.51 -1.71
N THR A 406 -8.04 19.04 -1.43
CA THR A 406 -8.42 19.50 -0.10
C THR A 406 -8.91 18.33 0.75
N LEU A 407 -8.96 18.50 2.06
CA LEU A 407 -9.47 17.49 2.99
C LEU A 407 -10.90 17.03 2.63
N PRO A 408 -11.86 17.92 2.26
CA PRO A 408 -13.16 17.53 1.71
C PRO A 408 -13.07 16.54 0.54
N VAL A 409 -12.24 16.85 -0.46
CA VAL A 409 -12.10 16.00 -1.65
C VAL A 409 -11.57 14.64 -1.26
N LEU A 410 -10.58 14.60 -0.36
CA LEU A 410 -10.00 13.36 0.14
C LEU A 410 -11.00 12.51 0.95
N LEU A 411 -11.83 13.14 1.78
CA LEU A 411 -12.89 12.46 2.52
C LEU A 411 -13.91 11.81 1.57
N VAL A 412 -14.25 12.47 0.46
CA VAL A 412 -15.13 11.88 -0.56
C VAL A 412 -14.46 10.73 -1.31
N LEU A 413 -13.22 10.92 -1.75
CA LEU A 413 -12.49 9.90 -2.49
C LEU A 413 -12.24 8.64 -1.64
N SER A 414 -12.14 8.78 -0.32
CA SER A 414 -11.85 7.69 0.62
C SER A 414 -13.05 7.28 1.50
N TRP A 415 -14.28 7.66 1.12
CA TRP A 415 -15.53 7.31 1.85
C TRP A 415 -15.57 5.83 2.24
N ASP A 416 -15.31 4.96 1.27
CA ASP A 416 -15.47 3.51 1.37
C ASP A 416 -14.23 2.82 1.94
N PHE A 417 -13.19 3.57 2.27
CA PHE A 417 -11.99 2.99 2.86
C PHE A 417 -12.27 2.57 4.31
N ALA A 418 -11.76 1.45 4.77
CA ALA A 418 -11.75 1.04 6.14
C ALA A 418 -10.67 1.77 6.94
N ALA A 419 -10.95 1.96 8.22
CA ALA A 419 -9.99 2.35 9.25
C ALA A 419 -10.32 1.54 10.51
N ALA A 420 -9.31 1.20 11.30
CA ALA A 420 -9.52 0.53 12.59
C ALA A 420 -9.93 1.55 13.67
N ASP A 421 -9.24 2.70 13.69
CA ASP A 421 -9.64 3.85 14.49
C ASP A 421 -10.47 4.83 13.64
N PRO A 422 -11.67 5.24 14.07
CA PRO A 422 -12.48 6.21 13.33
C PRO A 422 -11.80 7.57 13.10
N ARG A 423 -10.81 7.95 13.92
CA ARG A 423 -10.04 9.20 13.73
C ARG A 423 -9.12 9.14 12.50
N ASP A 424 -8.66 7.95 12.14
CA ASP A 424 -7.72 7.75 11.02
C ASP A 424 -8.30 8.16 9.68
N LYS A 425 -9.62 8.09 9.53
CA LYS A 425 -10.36 8.62 8.39
C LYS A 425 -10.10 10.09 8.10
N ILE A 426 -9.66 10.85 9.11
CA ILE A 426 -9.21 12.23 8.98
C ILE A 426 -7.68 12.27 9.02
N TYR A 427 -7.06 11.68 10.05
CA TYR A 427 -5.62 11.78 10.28
C TYR A 427 -4.76 11.25 9.13
N ALA A 428 -5.21 10.18 8.47
CA ALA A 428 -4.55 9.63 7.30
C ALA A 428 -4.58 10.57 6.07
N LEU A 429 -5.37 11.63 6.08
CA LEU A 429 -5.52 12.53 4.93
C LEU A 429 -4.84 13.88 5.14
N LEU A 430 -4.54 14.24 6.40
CA LEU A 430 -4.04 15.58 6.76
C LEU A 430 -2.74 15.95 6.06
N SER A 431 -1.81 15.01 5.89
CA SER A 431 -0.51 15.30 5.28
C SER A 431 -0.55 15.51 3.77
N ILE A 432 -1.57 14.99 3.09
CA ILE A 432 -1.76 15.11 1.65
C ILE A 432 -2.80 16.16 1.28
N ALA A 433 -3.62 16.59 2.24
CA ALA A 433 -4.59 17.66 2.08
C ALA A 433 -3.88 19.03 2.06
N GLN A 434 -4.18 19.86 1.05
CA GLN A 434 -3.62 21.22 0.93
C GLN A 434 -3.96 22.12 2.13
N ASP A 435 -5.13 21.92 2.71
CA ASP A 435 -5.69 22.60 3.88
C ASP A 435 -5.53 21.78 5.18
N GLY A 436 -4.82 20.65 5.13
CA GLY A 436 -4.70 19.72 6.25
C GLY A 436 -3.97 20.27 7.48
N GLN A 437 -3.13 21.29 7.33
CA GLN A 437 -2.39 21.93 8.42
C GLN A 437 -3.30 22.59 9.48
N ALA A 438 -4.56 22.87 9.14
CA ALA A 438 -5.55 23.41 10.09
C ALA A 438 -5.95 22.41 11.19
N VAL A 439 -5.63 21.12 11.01
CA VAL A 439 -5.91 20.04 11.97
C VAL A 439 -4.62 19.31 12.29
N LYS A 440 -4.39 19.01 13.58
CA LYS A 440 -3.23 18.25 14.03
C LYS A 440 -3.68 16.86 14.47
N ALA A 441 -2.97 15.83 14.02
CA ALA A 441 -3.19 14.47 14.50
C ALA A 441 -2.71 14.36 15.96
N ASP A 442 -3.60 13.99 16.87
CA ASP A 442 -3.29 13.72 18.26
C ASP A 442 -4.24 12.64 18.80
N TYR A 443 -3.68 11.46 19.06
CA TYR A 443 -4.48 10.33 19.54
C TYR A 443 -4.91 10.44 21.02
N ASN A 444 -4.53 11.51 21.73
CA ASN A 444 -5.11 11.85 23.02
C ASN A 444 -6.50 12.48 22.86
N ASN A 445 -6.81 13.07 21.71
CA ASN A 445 -8.11 13.65 21.45
C ASN A 445 -9.17 12.56 21.31
N SER A 446 -10.32 12.79 21.94
CA SER A 446 -11.52 12.00 21.72
C SER A 446 -12.01 12.13 20.27
N LEU A 447 -12.79 11.14 19.83
CA LEU A 447 -13.41 11.15 18.50
C LEU A 447 -14.21 12.44 18.25
N GLY A 448 -14.93 12.92 19.27
CA GLY A 448 -15.76 14.12 19.16
C GLY A 448 -14.97 15.41 19.01
N GLU A 449 -13.82 15.53 19.67
CA GLU A 449 -12.93 16.68 19.52
C GLU A 449 -12.38 16.79 18.10
N VAL A 450 -11.91 15.67 17.54
CA VAL A 450 -11.37 15.60 16.17
C VAL A 450 -12.42 16.05 15.14
N PHE A 451 -13.62 15.50 15.26
CA PHE A 451 -14.73 15.85 14.37
C PHE A 451 -15.18 17.31 14.54
N THR A 452 -15.16 17.83 15.75
CA THR A 452 -15.49 19.24 16.03
C THR A 452 -14.46 20.18 15.42
N GLN A 453 -13.17 19.83 15.49
CA GLN A 453 -12.11 20.60 14.86
C GLN A 453 -12.27 20.63 13.33
N VAL A 454 -12.50 19.47 12.72
CA VAL A 454 -12.74 19.37 11.26
C VAL A 454 -14.02 20.09 10.87
N GLY A 455 -15.12 19.91 11.59
CA GLY A 455 -16.38 20.59 11.31
C GLY A 455 -16.24 22.11 11.37
N ARG A 456 -15.51 22.63 12.37
CA ARG A 456 -15.18 24.06 12.45
C ARG A 456 -14.36 24.52 11.26
N MET A 457 -13.32 23.78 10.88
CA MET A 457 -12.49 24.08 9.71
C MET A 457 -13.33 24.18 8.43
N LEU A 458 -14.25 23.21 8.23
CA LEU A 458 -15.11 23.15 7.04
C LEU A 458 -16.10 24.31 6.99
N VAL A 459 -16.72 24.68 8.11
CA VAL A 459 -17.63 25.82 8.21
C VAL A 459 -16.91 27.15 7.99
N GLN A 460 -15.65 27.26 8.42
CA GLN A 460 -14.84 28.46 8.28
C GLN A 460 -14.09 28.55 6.94
N ALA A 461 -14.11 27.49 6.13
CA ALA A 461 -13.42 27.45 4.85
C ALA A 461 -13.96 28.54 3.90
N LYS A 462 -13.05 29.31 3.29
CA LYS A 462 -13.37 30.34 2.29
C LYS A 462 -13.02 29.83 0.90
N GLY A 463 -13.95 29.91 -0.05
CA GLY A 463 -13.72 29.59 -1.47
C GLY A 463 -14.70 28.57 -2.05
N ASP A 464 -14.42 28.14 -3.28
CA ASP A 464 -15.18 27.12 -3.99
C ASP A 464 -14.84 25.72 -3.44
N ASN A 465 -15.80 25.11 -2.73
CA ASN A 465 -15.73 23.77 -2.13
C ASN A 465 -16.15 22.66 -3.11
N LYS A 466 -16.18 22.93 -4.42
CA LYS A 466 -16.50 21.90 -5.41
C LYS A 466 -15.63 20.67 -5.26
N VAL A 467 -16.29 19.54 -5.01
CA VAL A 467 -15.65 18.24 -5.02
C VAL A 467 -15.68 17.71 -6.45
N GLN A 468 -14.53 17.25 -6.92
CA GLN A 468 -14.34 16.71 -8.26
C GLN A 468 -13.98 15.23 -8.16
N HIS A 469 -14.77 14.35 -8.74
CA HIS A 469 -14.51 12.90 -8.77
C HIS A 469 -14.50 12.39 -10.22
N VAL A 470 -13.33 11.94 -10.70
CA VAL A 470 -13.17 11.55 -12.11
C VAL A 470 -14.07 10.39 -12.50
N TYR A 471 -14.03 9.32 -11.71
CA TYR A 471 -14.70 8.06 -12.05
C TYR A 471 -16.21 8.07 -11.83
N ARG A 472 -16.72 9.10 -11.14
CA ARG A 472 -18.16 9.33 -10.97
C ARG A 472 -18.66 10.46 -11.88
N HIS A 473 -17.78 11.06 -12.67
CA HIS A 473 -18.10 12.08 -13.68
C HIS A 473 -18.90 13.28 -13.15
N PHE A 474 -18.65 13.71 -11.91
CA PHE A 474 -19.33 14.87 -11.34
C PHE A 474 -18.34 15.89 -10.75
N VAL A 475 -18.78 17.14 -10.82
CA VAL A 475 -18.23 18.29 -10.09
C VAL A 475 -19.41 18.90 -9.34
N GLU A 476 -19.43 18.76 -8.02
CA GLU A 476 -20.60 19.10 -7.19
C GLU A 476 -20.21 20.01 -6.03
N ASP A 477 -21.11 20.94 -5.70
CA ASP A 477 -21.07 21.73 -4.48
C ASP A 477 -21.57 20.83 -3.33
N PHE A 478 -20.65 20.39 -2.47
CA PHE A 478 -21.01 19.69 -1.26
C PHE A 478 -21.12 20.67 -0.09
N GLU A 479 -22.09 20.42 0.78
CA GLU A 479 -22.22 21.19 2.01
C GLU A 479 -21.05 20.88 2.96
N PRO A 480 -20.46 21.87 3.65
CA PRO A 480 -19.26 21.67 4.46
C PRO A 480 -19.36 20.53 5.47
N LEU A 481 -20.51 20.37 6.14
CA LEU A 481 -20.71 19.30 7.13
C LEU A 481 -21.13 17.95 6.52
N GLU A 482 -21.54 17.94 5.26
CA GLU A 482 -21.85 16.71 4.52
C GLU A 482 -20.62 15.80 4.49
N MET A 483 -19.43 16.38 4.30
CA MET A 483 -18.13 15.69 4.25
C MET A 483 -17.80 14.87 5.50
N VAL A 484 -18.26 15.32 6.66
CA VAL A 484 -17.95 14.68 7.93
C VAL A 484 -18.72 13.36 8.09
N SER A 485 -19.79 13.18 7.32
CA SER A 485 -20.48 11.89 7.20
C SER A 485 -19.62 10.79 6.59
N PHE A 486 -18.52 11.17 5.92
CA PHE A 486 -17.65 10.30 5.16
C PHE A 486 -16.69 9.46 6.00
N VAL A 487 -16.79 9.63 7.32
CA VAL A 487 -15.97 8.96 8.33
C VAL A 487 -16.77 7.84 9.01
N GLN A 488 -16.79 6.65 8.41
CA GLN A 488 -17.46 5.45 8.97
C GLN A 488 -16.44 4.35 9.30
N VAL A 489 -16.63 3.67 10.44
CA VAL A 489 -15.81 2.53 10.88
C VAL A 489 -16.66 1.48 11.62
N PRO A 490 -16.63 0.19 11.22
CA PRO A 490 -16.29 -0.33 9.89
C PRO A 490 -17.38 0.04 8.86
N PRO A 491 -17.08 0.01 7.54
CA PRO A 491 -18.03 0.36 6.47
C PRO A 491 -19.29 -0.55 6.39
N THR A 492 -19.34 -1.61 7.21
CA THR A 492 -20.44 -2.59 7.34
C THR A 492 -21.28 -2.42 8.60
N SER A 493 -20.85 -1.58 9.56
CA SER A 493 -21.62 -1.33 10.77
C SER A 493 -22.73 -0.32 10.50
N HIS A 494 -24.00 -0.77 10.60
CA HIS A 494 -25.15 0.13 10.67
C HIS A 494 -25.26 0.87 12.01
N LYS A 495 -24.20 0.85 12.84
CA LYS A 495 -24.17 1.51 14.15
C LYS A 495 -23.25 2.72 14.09
N ARG A 496 -23.78 3.85 14.57
CA ARG A 496 -23.02 5.10 14.76
C ARG A 496 -21.90 4.83 15.77
N PRO A 497 -20.64 5.18 15.48
CA PRO A 497 -19.57 5.12 16.46
C PRO A 497 -19.92 5.91 17.73
N ALA A 498 -19.64 5.31 18.90
CA ALA A 498 -19.81 6.00 20.18
C ALA A 498 -18.85 7.21 20.28
N GLY A 499 -19.29 8.29 20.92
CA GLY A 499 -18.47 9.50 21.12
C GLY A 499 -18.50 10.52 19.98
N LEU A 500 -19.28 10.29 18.92
CA LEU A 500 -19.49 11.30 17.88
C LEU A 500 -20.44 12.42 18.34
N PRO A 501 -20.13 13.71 18.09
CA PRO A 501 -20.99 14.84 18.46
C PRO A 501 -22.36 14.75 17.81
N SER A 502 -23.44 15.11 18.51
CA SER A 502 -24.83 14.91 18.06
C SER A 502 -25.14 15.48 16.67
N TRP A 503 -24.49 16.59 16.29
CA TRP A 503 -24.62 17.24 14.98
C TRP A 503 -23.92 16.49 13.84
N VAL A 504 -22.94 15.60 14.13
CA VAL A 504 -22.36 14.70 13.14
C VAL A 504 -23.42 13.67 12.81
N PRO A 505 -23.92 13.58 11.57
CA PRO A 505 -25.15 12.82 11.41
C PRO A 505 -24.87 11.33 11.17
N THR A 506 -25.87 10.51 11.51
CA THR A 506 -25.85 9.05 11.41
C THR A 506 -26.22 8.60 10.00
N PHE A 507 -25.32 8.75 9.04
CA PHE A 507 -25.64 8.42 7.66
C PHE A 507 -25.26 6.99 7.29
N HIS A 508 -25.92 6.02 7.93
CA HIS A 508 -25.89 4.62 7.49
C HIS A 508 -26.47 4.45 6.08
N TRP A 509 -27.17 5.48 5.59
CA TRP A 509 -27.65 5.64 4.23
C TRP A 509 -27.06 6.90 3.61
N PRO A 510 -26.71 6.88 2.32
CA PRO A 510 -26.29 8.08 1.65
C PRO A 510 -27.45 9.09 1.61
N LEU A 511 -27.07 10.34 1.78
CA LEU A 511 -27.86 11.43 2.32
C LEU A 511 -28.95 11.95 1.35
N ASN A 512 -29.97 11.18 0.95
CA ASN A 512 -30.98 11.50 -0.09
C ASN A 512 -31.69 12.89 -0.11
N VAL A 513 -31.38 13.82 0.77
CA VAL A 513 -31.95 15.17 0.83
C VAL A 513 -31.22 16.14 -0.11
N GLY A 514 -32.00 16.77 -0.98
CA GLY A 514 -31.61 18.03 -1.60
C GLY A 514 -31.45 19.10 -0.52
N ARG A 515 -30.32 19.81 -0.55
CA ARG A 515 -29.98 21.02 0.23
C ARG A 515 -30.40 21.00 1.72
N ILE A 516 -29.51 20.58 2.61
CA ILE A 516 -29.69 20.75 4.07
C ILE A 516 -29.47 22.23 4.50
N PHE A 517 -28.63 23.00 3.79
CA PHE A 517 -28.25 24.37 4.19
C PHE A 517 -28.34 25.42 3.09
N GLY A 518 -29.15 25.18 2.05
CA GLY A 518 -29.38 26.18 1.01
C GLY A 518 -29.96 27.46 1.60
N ARG A 519 -29.28 28.60 1.41
CA ARG A 519 -29.94 29.91 1.54
C ARG A 519 -31.12 29.96 0.55
N PRO A 520 -32.26 30.57 0.95
CA PRO A 520 -33.48 30.60 0.14
C PRO A 520 -33.26 31.21 -1.24
#